data_AF-A0A821X0R0-F1
#
_entry.id   AF-A0A821X0R0-F1
#
_cell.length_a   1.000
_cell.length_b   1.000
_cell.length_c   1.000
_cell.angle_alpha   90.00
_cell.angle_beta   90.00
_cell.angle_gamma   90.00
#
_symmetry.space_group_name_H-M   'P 1'
#
loop_
_entity.id
_entity.type
_entity.pdbx_description
1 polymer ?
#
loop_
_entity_poly.entity_id
_entity_poly.type
_entity_poly.pdbx_seq_one_letter_code
_entity_poly.pdbx_strand_id
1 'polypeptide(L)'
;MANMFMALEIVLDLLLRVCDWTGDAEPPPLVNVTVHASTILAIILWNVAGEGGHPIIDFTAQYRSAMPVNGTLEAWKPISPNHISPNSRQIDVYHLEPNASYWFRVWANNVLGPGPPVEVLATTLYSDQEAELYKHFLEGAETFDTRTWVAAVCVVMGTLAVLAAGTCAVLCREWRRSGEPRP
;
A
#
# COMPACT_ATOMS: atom_id res chain seq x y z
N MET A 1 28.18 -4.71 -55.41
CA MET A 1 26.76 -4.59 -55.01
C MET A 1 26.24 -5.76 -54.18
N ALA A 2 26.73 -7.00 -54.36
CA ALA A 2 26.25 -8.17 -53.59
C ALA A 2 26.45 -8.09 -52.06
N ASN A 3 27.54 -7.49 -51.56
CA ASN A 3 27.79 -7.38 -50.12
C ASN A 3 26.78 -6.48 -49.37
N MET A 4 26.27 -5.44 -50.03
CA MET A 4 25.30 -4.53 -49.39
C MET A 4 23.90 -5.18 -49.33
N PHE A 5 23.58 -6.04 -50.30
CA PHE A 5 22.33 -6.79 -50.33
C PHE A 5 22.32 -7.90 -49.27
N MET A 6 23.44 -8.61 -49.09
CA MET A 6 23.59 -9.62 -48.04
C MET A 6 23.56 -9.00 -46.63
N ALA A 7 24.16 -7.82 -46.44
CA ALA A 7 24.09 -7.11 -45.16
C ALA A 7 22.67 -6.63 -44.84
N LEU A 8 21.91 -6.20 -45.85
CA LEU A 8 20.52 -5.79 -45.66
C LEU A 8 19.62 -6.98 -45.33
N GLU A 9 19.77 -8.13 -45.99
CA GLU A 9 19.07 -9.38 -45.67
C GLU A 9 19.40 -9.86 -44.25
N ILE A 10 20.67 -9.81 -43.82
CA ILE A 10 21.06 -10.20 -42.46
C ILE A 10 20.49 -9.23 -41.42
N VAL A 11 20.46 -7.93 -41.70
CA VAL A 11 19.86 -6.93 -40.80
C VAL A 11 18.34 -7.06 -40.79
N LEU A 12 17.71 -7.40 -41.92
CA LEU A 12 16.28 -7.68 -42.01
C LEU A 12 15.92 -8.97 -41.28
N ASP A 13 16.74 -10.03 -41.37
CA ASP A 13 16.61 -11.28 -40.61
C ASP A 13 16.84 -11.05 -39.11
N LEU A 14 17.79 -10.19 -38.74
CA LEU A 14 17.97 -9.79 -37.34
C LEU A 14 16.79 -8.96 -36.84
N LEU A 15 16.27 -8.04 -37.64
CA LEU A 15 15.09 -7.22 -37.32
C LEU A 15 13.81 -8.05 -37.29
N LEU A 16 13.67 -9.03 -38.18
CA LEU A 16 12.57 -10.00 -38.20
C LEU A 16 12.66 -10.93 -37.00
N ARG A 17 13.83 -11.46 -36.63
CA ARG A 17 14.03 -12.24 -35.40
C ARG A 17 13.82 -11.43 -34.12
N VAL A 18 14.03 -10.11 -34.15
CA VAL A 18 13.69 -9.21 -33.04
C VAL A 18 12.17 -8.94 -32.98
N CYS A 19 11.46 -8.95 -34.12
CA CYS A 19 10.00 -8.83 -34.17
C CYS A 19 9.25 -10.16 -33.93
N ASP A 20 9.91 -11.31 -34.09
CA ASP A 20 9.35 -12.66 -33.92
C ASP A 20 9.34 -13.15 -32.45
N TRP A 21 9.44 -12.23 -31.48
CA TRP A 21 9.29 -12.52 -30.05
C TRP A 21 7.83 -12.70 -29.60
N THR A 22 6.87 -12.79 -30.52
CA THR A 22 5.53 -13.34 -30.24
C THR A 22 5.53 -14.86 -30.37
N GLY A 23 6.59 -15.52 -29.91
CA GLY A 23 6.53 -16.94 -29.60
C GLY A 23 5.77 -17.09 -28.29
N ASP A 24 4.75 -17.93 -28.29
CA ASP A 24 4.06 -18.39 -27.08
C ASP A 24 5.10 -18.83 -26.05
N ALA A 25 5.31 -18.01 -25.01
CA ALA A 25 6.32 -18.20 -23.98
C ALA A 25 5.77 -17.96 -22.57
N GLU A 26 6.39 -18.58 -21.58
CA GLU A 26 6.11 -18.28 -20.18
C GLU A 26 6.40 -16.80 -19.87
N PRO A 27 5.75 -16.21 -18.85
CA PRO A 27 5.93 -14.80 -18.55
C PRO A 27 7.39 -14.49 -18.20
N PRO A 28 7.94 -13.35 -18.66
CA PRO A 28 9.26 -12.89 -18.24
C PRO A 28 9.29 -12.61 -16.72
N PRO A 29 10.50 -12.53 -16.12
CA PRO A 29 10.64 -12.22 -14.71
C PRO A 29 10.08 -10.82 -14.39
N LEU A 30 9.49 -10.70 -13.20
CA LEU A 30 8.96 -9.43 -12.71
C LEU A 30 10.08 -8.40 -12.51
N VAL A 31 9.74 -7.12 -12.66
CA VAL A 31 10.68 -6.01 -12.54
C VAL A 31 10.30 -5.09 -11.39
N ASN A 32 11.27 -4.34 -10.87
CA ASN A 32 11.10 -3.45 -9.72
C ASN A 32 10.47 -4.16 -8.51
N VAL A 33 10.89 -5.42 -8.26
CA VAL A 33 10.40 -6.17 -7.10
C VAL A 33 11.04 -5.60 -5.84
N THR A 34 10.22 -5.03 -4.96
CA THR A 34 10.67 -4.48 -3.68
C THR A 34 9.88 -5.10 -2.52
N VAL A 35 10.52 -5.18 -1.35
CA VAL A 35 9.88 -5.69 -0.14
C VAL A 35 10.05 -4.67 0.97
N HIS A 36 8.92 -4.20 1.50
CA HIS A 36 8.87 -3.34 2.67
C HIS A 36 8.44 -4.19 3.87
N ALA A 37 9.41 -4.60 4.68
CA ALA A 37 9.17 -5.34 5.91
C ALA A 37 8.94 -4.37 7.09
N SER A 38 7.99 -4.72 7.94
CA SER A 38 7.72 -4.09 9.23
C SER A 38 8.08 -5.09 10.36
N THR A 39 7.35 -5.06 11.48
CA THR A 39 7.64 -5.91 12.65
C THR A 39 7.16 -7.35 12.46
N ILE A 40 5.92 -7.55 12.02
CA ILE A 40 5.31 -8.88 11.82
C ILE A 40 4.66 -9.05 10.43
N LEU A 41 4.85 -8.04 9.58
CA LEU A 41 4.23 -7.91 8.27
C LEU A 41 5.31 -7.58 7.23
N ALA A 42 5.07 -7.94 5.98
CA ALA A 42 5.86 -7.44 4.86
C ALA A 42 4.97 -7.20 3.65
N ILE A 43 5.25 -6.16 2.88
CA ILE A 43 4.55 -5.85 1.63
C ILE A 43 5.53 -6.08 0.49
N ILE A 44 5.15 -6.95 -0.45
CA ILE A 44 5.90 -7.19 -1.68
C ILE A 44 5.24 -6.36 -2.78
N LEU A 45 6.02 -5.57 -3.53
CA LEU A 45 5.55 -4.80 -4.67
C LEU A 45 6.31 -5.23 -5.93
N TRP A 46 5.65 -5.21 -7.09
CA TRP A 46 6.26 -5.58 -8.37
C TRP A 46 5.62 -4.88 -9.55
N ASN A 47 6.37 -4.84 -10.66
CA ASN A 47 5.90 -4.42 -11.98
C ASN A 47 6.03 -5.58 -12.97
N VAL A 48 5.17 -5.55 -14.00
CA VAL A 48 5.17 -6.53 -15.09
C VAL A 48 5.99 -5.99 -16.26
N ALA A 49 6.99 -6.74 -16.73
CA ALA A 49 7.82 -6.38 -17.87
C ALA A 49 7.17 -6.75 -19.23
N GLY A 50 6.35 -7.80 -19.24
CA GLY A 50 5.65 -8.33 -20.40
C GLY A 50 4.90 -9.60 -20.05
N GLU A 51 4.17 -10.16 -21.01
CA GLU A 51 3.28 -11.32 -20.76
C GLU A 51 3.70 -12.60 -21.53
N GLY A 52 4.71 -12.51 -22.41
CA GLY A 52 5.20 -13.67 -23.16
C GLY A 52 4.23 -14.15 -24.27
N GLY A 53 3.35 -13.28 -24.76
CA GLY A 53 2.40 -13.62 -25.83
C GLY A 53 1.02 -14.09 -25.35
N HIS A 54 0.86 -14.43 -24.07
CA HIS A 54 -0.42 -14.76 -23.46
C HIS A 54 -0.68 -13.95 -22.19
N PRO A 55 -1.94 -13.57 -21.90
CA PRO A 55 -2.25 -12.78 -20.71
C PRO A 55 -1.89 -13.52 -19.43
N ILE A 56 -1.43 -12.76 -18.44
CA ILE A 56 -1.18 -13.27 -17.09
C ILE A 56 -2.51 -13.68 -16.45
N ILE A 57 -2.58 -14.90 -15.92
CA ILE A 57 -3.78 -15.43 -15.26
C ILE A 57 -3.81 -15.09 -13.77
N ASP A 58 -2.65 -15.17 -13.12
CA ASP A 58 -2.45 -14.84 -11.72
C ASP A 58 -0.96 -14.65 -11.40
N PHE A 59 -0.68 -14.20 -10.18
CA PHE A 59 0.65 -14.26 -9.60
C PHE A 59 0.68 -15.23 -8.44
N THR A 60 1.85 -15.82 -8.20
CA THR A 60 2.11 -16.64 -7.02
C THR A 60 3.30 -16.07 -6.26
N ALA A 61 3.17 -16.01 -4.94
CA ALA A 61 4.23 -15.54 -4.06
C ALA A 61 4.46 -16.55 -2.93
N GLN A 62 5.71 -16.67 -2.51
CA GLN A 62 6.14 -17.56 -1.44
C GLN A 62 7.21 -16.90 -0.59
N TYR A 63 7.39 -17.40 0.62
CA TYR A 63 8.43 -16.95 1.53
C TYR A 63 9.06 -18.11 2.30
N ARG A 64 10.27 -17.92 2.80
CA ARG A 64 10.94 -18.85 3.72
C ARG A 64 11.90 -18.11 4.64
N SER A 65 12.22 -18.69 5.79
CA SER A 65 13.29 -18.17 6.64
C SER A 65 14.62 -18.14 5.88
N ALA A 66 15.35 -17.03 5.99
CA ALA A 66 16.71 -16.92 5.46
C ALA A 66 17.74 -17.59 6.37
N MET A 67 17.38 -17.82 7.64
CA MET A 67 18.24 -18.52 8.59
C MET A 67 17.97 -20.03 8.52
N PRO A 68 19.02 -20.86 8.32
CA PRO A 68 18.87 -22.31 8.38
C PRO A 68 18.47 -22.77 9.78
N VAL A 69 17.49 -23.67 9.86
CA VAL A 69 17.14 -24.36 11.10
C VAL A 69 17.83 -25.73 11.06
N ASN A 70 18.65 -26.02 12.08
CA ASN A 70 19.43 -27.26 12.17
C ASN A 70 20.33 -27.53 10.94
N GLY A 71 20.85 -26.47 10.31
CA GLY A 71 21.71 -26.56 9.12
C GLY A 71 20.97 -26.75 7.79
N THR A 72 19.64 -26.76 7.80
CA THR A 72 18.81 -26.87 6.59
C THR A 72 17.92 -25.65 6.41
N LEU A 73 17.77 -25.18 5.17
CA LEU A 73 16.82 -24.12 4.84
C LEU A 73 15.40 -24.67 4.91
N GLU A 74 14.49 -23.89 5.47
CA GLU A 74 13.07 -24.23 5.46
C GLU A 74 12.53 -24.31 4.02
N ALA A 75 11.51 -25.16 3.84
CA ALA A 75 10.75 -25.20 2.61
C ALA A 75 10.00 -23.88 2.39
N TRP A 76 9.79 -23.54 1.12
CA TRP A 76 9.00 -22.36 0.74
C TRP A 76 7.54 -22.52 1.20
N LYS A 77 7.05 -21.52 1.93
CA LYS A 77 5.67 -21.42 2.41
C LYS A 77 4.88 -20.52 1.44
N PRO A 78 3.67 -20.92 1.04
CA PRO A 78 2.83 -20.08 0.19
C PRO A 78 2.33 -18.84 0.94
N ILE A 79 2.22 -17.72 0.22
CA ILE A 79 1.57 -16.50 0.72
C ILE A 79 0.10 -16.56 0.32
N SER A 80 -0.80 -16.33 1.27
CA SER A 80 -2.24 -16.31 1.01
C SER A 80 -2.68 -14.92 0.54
N PRO A 81 -3.48 -14.81 -0.54
CA PRO A 81 -4.01 -15.89 -1.38
C PRO A 81 -2.98 -16.48 -2.36
N ASN A 82 -3.05 -17.79 -2.61
CA ASN A 82 -2.12 -18.51 -3.51
C ASN A 82 -2.22 -18.06 -4.98
N HIS A 83 -3.40 -17.59 -5.39
CA HIS A 83 -3.68 -17.06 -6.72
C HIS A 83 -4.04 -15.59 -6.59
N ILE A 84 -3.04 -14.75 -6.84
CA ILE A 84 -3.16 -13.30 -6.74
C ILE A 84 -3.75 -12.77 -8.04
N SER A 85 -4.69 -11.84 -7.97
CA SER A 85 -5.31 -11.24 -9.17
C SER A 85 -4.26 -10.75 -10.18
N PRO A 86 -4.45 -10.95 -11.50
CA PRO A 86 -3.54 -10.45 -12.53
C PRO A 86 -3.48 -8.91 -12.58
N ASN A 87 -4.42 -8.22 -11.92
CA ASN A 87 -4.40 -6.77 -11.76
C ASN A 87 -3.70 -6.30 -10.47
N SER A 88 -3.23 -7.20 -9.62
CA SER A 88 -2.49 -6.81 -8.42
C SER A 88 -1.02 -6.54 -8.74
N ARG A 89 -0.46 -5.52 -8.09
CA ARG A 89 0.97 -5.16 -8.15
C ARG A 89 1.63 -5.22 -6.77
N GLN A 90 0.88 -5.70 -5.78
CA GLN A 90 1.33 -5.84 -4.41
C GLN A 90 0.64 -7.01 -3.71
N ILE A 91 1.30 -7.59 -2.71
CA ILE A 91 0.71 -8.53 -1.75
C ILE A 91 1.27 -8.30 -0.35
N ASP A 92 0.40 -8.45 0.64
CA ASP A 92 0.75 -8.38 2.06
C ASP A 92 1.01 -9.79 2.61
N VAL A 93 2.10 -9.92 3.35
CA VAL A 93 2.51 -11.13 4.06
C VAL A 93 2.32 -10.89 5.55
N TYR A 94 1.59 -11.79 6.20
CA TYR A 94 1.24 -11.71 7.62
C TYR A 94 1.98 -12.78 8.43
N HIS A 95 1.94 -12.63 9.76
CA HIS A 95 2.45 -13.63 10.72
C HIS A 95 3.94 -13.94 10.57
N LEU A 96 4.75 -12.93 10.26
CA LEU A 96 6.21 -13.04 10.31
C LEU A 96 6.70 -12.89 11.75
N GLU A 97 7.82 -13.51 12.07
CA GLU A 97 8.48 -13.34 13.37
C GLU A 97 9.28 -12.04 13.39
N PRO A 98 9.22 -11.25 14.47
CA PRO A 98 10.01 -10.03 14.57
C PRO A 98 11.51 -10.34 14.64
N ASN A 99 12.33 -9.42 14.12
CA ASN A 99 13.79 -9.54 14.08
C ASN A 99 14.31 -10.78 13.32
N ALA A 100 13.55 -11.26 12.34
CA ALA A 100 13.94 -12.38 11.48
C ALA A 100 14.12 -11.94 10.01
N SER A 101 15.05 -12.61 9.32
CA SER A 101 15.27 -12.41 7.88
C SER A 101 14.55 -13.48 7.08
N TYR A 102 13.88 -13.07 6.02
CA TYR A 102 13.11 -13.94 5.12
C TYR A 102 13.50 -13.70 3.68
N TRP A 103 13.54 -14.79 2.91
CA TRP A 103 13.51 -14.73 1.46
C TRP A 103 12.07 -14.71 0.99
N PHE A 104 11.75 -13.76 0.13
CA PHE A 104 10.47 -13.66 -0.55
C PHE A 104 10.71 -13.94 -2.02
N ARG A 105 9.77 -14.60 -2.68
CA ARG A 105 9.81 -14.78 -4.13
C ARG A 105 8.43 -14.61 -4.74
N VAL A 106 8.39 -14.04 -5.93
CA VAL A 106 7.15 -13.77 -6.67
C VAL A 106 7.38 -13.99 -8.16
N TRP A 107 6.39 -14.55 -8.84
CA TRP A 107 6.37 -14.74 -10.29
C TRP A 107 4.95 -14.61 -10.84
N ALA A 108 4.87 -14.40 -12.15
CA ALA A 108 3.61 -14.41 -12.91
C ALA A 108 3.36 -15.79 -13.51
N ASN A 109 2.10 -16.19 -13.63
CA ASN A 109 1.70 -17.39 -14.35
C ASN A 109 0.85 -16.99 -15.56
N ASN A 110 1.02 -17.70 -16.67
CA ASN A 110 0.11 -17.63 -17.81
C ASN A 110 -0.38 -19.05 -18.16
N VAL A 111 -1.06 -19.18 -19.30
CA VAL A 111 -1.59 -20.47 -19.77
C VAL A 111 -0.52 -21.51 -20.12
N LEU A 112 0.72 -21.08 -20.37
CA LEU A 112 1.85 -21.98 -20.65
C LEU A 112 2.52 -22.44 -19.36
N GLY A 113 2.53 -21.61 -18.33
CA GLY A 113 3.07 -21.98 -17.04
C GLY A 113 3.57 -20.82 -16.18
N PRO A 114 4.32 -21.15 -15.12
CA PRO A 114 4.96 -20.18 -14.25
C PRO A 114 6.19 -19.56 -14.90
N GLY A 115 6.29 -18.22 -14.84
CA GLY A 115 7.51 -17.51 -15.18
C GLY A 115 8.62 -17.66 -14.12
N PRO A 116 9.81 -17.10 -14.36
CA PRO A 116 10.93 -17.19 -13.43
C PRO A 116 10.64 -16.45 -12.12
N PRO A 117 10.89 -17.05 -10.94
CA PRO A 117 10.74 -16.40 -9.66
C PRO A 117 11.82 -15.35 -9.42
N VAL A 118 11.39 -14.18 -8.94
CA VAL A 118 12.28 -13.11 -8.49
C VAL A 118 12.36 -13.15 -6.98
N GLU A 119 13.57 -13.36 -6.44
CA GLU A 119 13.80 -13.48 -5.00
C GLU A 119 14.36 -12.17 -4.41
N VAL A 120 13.84 -11.78 -3.24
CA VAL A 120 14.27 -10.58 -2.49
C VAL A 120 14.42 -10.95 -1.02
N LEU A 121 15.52 -10.53 -0.42
CA LEU A 121 15.77 -10.67 1.02
C LEU A 121 15.23 -9.44 1.75
N ALA A 122 14.44 -9.65 2.80
CA ALA A 122 14.08 -8.59 3.73
C ALA A 122 14.12 -9.09 5.18
N THR A 123 14.39 -8.16 6.09
CA THR A 123 14.43 -8.43 7.54
C THR A 123 13.30 -7.67 8.19
N THR A 124 12.45 -8.37 8.92
CA THR A 124 11.45 -7.75 9.78
C THR A 124 12.16 -7.16 10.99
N LEU A 125 12.04 -5.86 11.20
CA LEU A 125 12.62 -5.16 12.34
C LEU A 125 11.49 -4.52 13.13
N TYR A 126 11.72 -4.29 14.42
CA TYR A 126 10.81 -3.48 15.21
C TYR A 126 10.73 -2.08 14.58
N SER A 127 9.58 -1.76 14.01
CA SER A 127 9.34 -0.46 13.40
C SER A 127 8.66 0.44 14.41
N ASP A 128 9.40 1.43 14.91
CA ASP A 128 8.89 2.53 15.73
C ASP A 128 8.20 3.62 14.87
N GLN A 129 8.12 3.45 13.55
CA GLN A 129 7.73 4.54 12.64
C GLN A 129 6.32 5.06 12.93
N GLU A 130 5.36 4.18 13.24
CA GLU A 130 4.04 4.62 13.69
C GLU A 130 4.11 5.30 15.06
N ALA A 131 4.88 4.75 16.01
CA ALA A 131 5.03 5.34 17.34
C ALA A 131 5.70 6.73 17.29
N GLU A 132 6.67 6.93 16.41
CA GLU A 132 7.31 8.23 16.14
C GLU A 132 6.35 9.19 15.45
N LEU A 133 5.51 8.72 14.53
CA LEU A 133 4.45 9.53 13.93
C LEU A 133 3.44 9.99 14.98
N TYR A 134 3.01 9.09 15.88
CA TYR A 134 2.16 9.44 17.01
C TYR A 134 2.85 10.43 17.95
N LYS A 135 4.16 10.25 18.24
CA LYS A 135 4.93 11.22 19.04
C LYS A 135 4.93 12.60 18.38
N HIS A 136 5.22 12.70 17.09
CA HIS A 136 5.18 13.98 16.37
C HIS A 136 3.79 14.60 16.32
N PHE A 137 2.74 13.79 16.16
CA PHE A 137 1.37 14.28 16.20
C PHE A 137 1.00 14.81 17.59
N LEU A 138 1.43 14.12 18.65
CA LEU A 138 1.15 14.50 20.04
C LEU A 138 2.09 15.59 20.59
N GLU A 139 3.22 15.85 19.94
CA GLU A 139 4.11 16.98 20.26
C GLU A 139 3.35 18.33 20.18
N GLY A 140 2.42 18.45 19.23
CA GLY A 140 1.50 19.59 19.15
C GLY A 140 0.44 19.64 20.26
N ALA A 141 0.12 18.49 20.88
CA ALA A 141 -0.87 18.41 21.95
C ALA A 141 -0.29 18.81 23.31
N GLU A 142 0.98 18.53 23.60
CA GLU A 142 1.64 18.98 24.84
C GLU A 142 1.85 20.50 24.88
N THR A 143 2.04 21.13 23.72
CA THR A 143 2.16 22.58 23.59
C THR A 143 0.80 23.30 23.59
N PHE A 144 -0.30 22.54 23.60
CA PHE A 144 -1.64 23.11 23.61
C PHE A 144 -2.02 23.57 25.02
N ASP A 145 -2.04 24.89 25.23
CA ASP A 145 -2.47 25.46 26.50
C ASP A 145 -3.97 25.26 26.73
N THR A 146 -4.28 24.17 27.42
CA THR A 146 -5.65 23.77 27.77
C THR A 146 -6.37 24.87 28.55
N ARG A 147 -5.65 25.71 29.32
CA ARG A 147 -6.27 26.81 30.08
C ARG A 147 -6.84 27.87 29.15
N THR A 148 -6.09 28.26 28.13
CA THR A 148 -6.52 29.24 27.13
C THR A 148 -7.71 28.72 26.33
N TRP A 149 -7.71 27.43 25.96
CA TRP A 149 -8.83 26.84 25.23
C TRP A 149 -10.10 26.71 26.08
N VAL A 150 -9.98 26.27 27.33
CA VAL A 150 -11.11 26.21 28.28
C VAL A 150 -11.69 27.60 28.54
N ALA A 151 -10.85 28.63 28.66
CA ALA A 151 -11.31 30.01 28.79
C ALA A 151 -12.14 30.45 27.58
N ALA A 152 -11.67 30.16 26.35
CA ALA A 152 -12.40 30.47 25.13
C ALA A 152 -13.76 29.75 25.07
N VAL A 153 -13.81 28.46 25.41
CA VAL A 153 -15.07 27.68 25.48
C VAL A 153 -16.03 28.26 26.51
N CYS A 154 -15.55 28.62 27.71
CA CYS A 154 -16.37 29.24 28.74
C CYS A 154 -16.97 30.59 28.28
N VAL A 155 -16.20 31.41 27.57
CA VAL A 155 -16.68 32.69 27.01
C VAL A 155 -17.76 32.45 25.96
N VAL A 156 -17.56 31.52 25.03
CA VAL A 156 -18.55 31.19 24.00
C VAL A 156 -19.83 30.65 24.63
N MET A 157 -19.73 29.69 25.55
CA MET A 157 -20.89 29.13 26.24
C MET A 157 -21.63 30.18 27.08
N GLY A 158 -20.90 31.07 27.74
CA GLY A 158 -21.48 32.18 28.50
C GLY A 158 -22.22 33.18 27.61
N THR A 159 -21.66 33.56 26.47
CA THR A 159 -22.32 34.46 25.52
C THR A 159 -23.58 33.84 24.93
N LEU A 160 -23.54 32.56 24.54
CA LEU A 160 -24.72 31.83 24.07
C LEU A 160 -25.82 31.77 25.14
N ALA A 161 -25.47 31.53 26.41
CA ALA A 161 -26.43 31.51 27.50
C ALA A 161 -27.07 32.89 27.75
N VAL A 162 -26.28 33.98 27.72
CA VAL A 162 -26.80 35.35 27.86
C VAL A 162 -27.71 35.73 26.69
N LEU A 163 -27.31 35.38 25.46
CA LEU A 163 -28.14 35.61 24.28
C LEU A 163 -29.44 34.83 24.36
N ALA A 164 -29.41 33.56 24.78
CA ALA A 164 -30.59 32.73 24.97
C ALA A 164 -31.53 33.29 26.05
N ALA A 165 -31.00 33.76 27.18
CA ALA A 165 -31.80 34.38 28.23
C ALA A 165 -32.41 35.71 27.76
N GLY A 166 -31.62 36.52 27.04
CA GLY A 166 -32.06 37.80 26.48
C GLY A 166 -33.18 37.65 25.46
N THR A 167 -33.04 36.70 24.52
CA THR A 167 -34.09 36.40 23.54
C THR A 167 -35.34 35.85 24.22
N CYS A 168 -35.21 34.92 25.17
CA CYS A 168 -36.33 34.44 25.97
C CYS A 168 -37.05 35.60 26.70
N ALA A 169 -36.30 36.52 27.30
CA ALA A 169 -36.89 37.67 28.00
C ALA A 169 -37.63 38.62 27.05
N VAL A 170 -37.07 38.91 25.87
CA VAL A 170 -37.73 39.75 24.85
C VAL A 170 -39.01 39.09 24.35
N LEU A 171 -38.96 37.80 24.02
CA LEU A 171 -40.12 37.03 23.57
C LEU A 171 -41.22 37.00 24.64
N CYS A 172 -40.87 36.76 25.91
CA CYS A 172 -41.83 36.82 27.02
C CYS A 172 -42.48 38.20 27.18
N ARG A 173 -41.75 39.29 26.91
CA ARG A 173 -42.29 40.66 26.96
C ARG A 173 -43.22 40.95 25.79
N GLU A 174 -42.91 40.47 24.58
CA GLU A 174 -43.79 40.61 23.41
C GLU A 174 -45.09 39.81 23.56
N TRP A 175 -45.01 38.60 24.11
CA TRP A 175 -46.18 37.80 24.47
C TRP A 175 -47.08 38.52 25.48
N ARG A 176 -46.49 39.07 26.54
CA ARG A 176 -47.24 39.82 27.56
C ARG A 176 -47.92 41.07 26.97
N ARG A 177 -47.24 41.81 26.08
CA ARG A 177 -47.84 42.97 25.39
C ARG A 177 -48.96 42.60 24.43
N SER A 178 -48.89 41.43 23.80
CA SER A 178 -49.93 40.92 22.89
C SER A 178 -51.19 40.46 23.64
N GLY A 179 -51.11 40.22 24.94
CA GLY A 179 -52.22 39.78 25.80
C GLY A 179 -52.99 40.89 26.51
N GLU A 180 -52.56 42.15 26.43
CA GLU A 180 -53.31 43.28 26.99
C GLU A 180 -54.37 43.75 25.98
N PRO A 181 -55.67 43.72 26.30
CA PRO A 181 -56.71 44.20 25.40
C PRO A 181 -56.58 45.72 25.23
N ARG A 182 -56.53 46.20 23.98
CA ARG A 182 -56.51 47.65 23.70
C ARG A 182 -57.81 48.28 24.24
N PRO A 183 -57.73 49.48 24.84
CA PRO A 183 -58.91 50.23 25.27
C PRO A 183 -59.78 50.65 24.08
#